data_AF-A0ABD2MK60-F1
#
_entry.id   AF-A0ABD2MK60-F1
#
_cell.length_a   1.000
_cell.length_b   1.000
_cell.length_c   1.000
_cell.angle_alpha   90.00
_cell.angle_beta   90.00
_cell.angle_gamma   90.00
#
_symmetry.space_group_name_H-M   'P 1'
#
loop_
_entity.id
_entity.type
_entity.pdbx_description
1 polymer ?
#
loop_
_entity_poly.entity_id
_entity_poly.type
_entity_poly.pdbx_seq_one_letter_code
_entity_poly.pdbx_strand_id
1 'polypeptide(L)'
;MKFQLFSFFCVVFIVSCVRCANILAIFNIPSKSHTILGVKLAEGLIIRGHHVTLASPYDIDPTENLTHIHLKTLKEYKDKMEKTMTKPVSPLQSFLHIMEFMKVLTDLLWQEPAMKKIISEKPKYDALIMGSFYSDALFGLSHHLRIPTILFSCIGANILTNSFLANPNMVYVPHTFIGSPTDTFFGRLYSTTANILTSFVTDMMMDPYQQGILDKYFPNAPPLRDLKRNASLMLLNSHFSIESPRPYVPNMIQVGGFHLQDSKKLPAEIKNYLDTAENGAILFSFGSNVLISSIEENVEAVLKVLGEMAPMKVIFKSELDHKNVPKNIIVKSWLPQAEILGHPNLKVFISHGGLGGTTEAVYHGVPILGIPFFGDQKMNLQEAETAGYAIALPYQEFNEEIFRTKLKEIRNNPKYKENAKKRSALMKGQPVKPMDNAVFWIEHIIKFGGGDHLRNAGMDLTWYQLYMVDIYVFYTVLLCLMCILSYYMLKFSLKLVKRVILVLKK
;
A
#
# COMPACT_ATOMS: atom_id res chain seq x y z
N MET A 1 12.39 44.40 35.98
CA MET A 1 13.56 43.83 35.28
C MET A 1 13.72 42.31 35.44
N LYS A 2 13.92 41.74 36.64
CA LYS A 2 14.13 40.28 36.82
C LYS A 2 12.96 39.39 36.35
N PHE A 3 11.72 39.80 36.61
CA PHE A 3 10.52 39.06 36.18
C PHE A 3 10.35 39.09 34.64
N GLN A 4 10.61 40.23 34.01
CA GLN A 4 10.56 40.37 32.54
C GLN A 4 11.67 39.56 31.85
N LEU A 5 12.87 39.49 32.43
CA LEU A 5 13.94 38.62 31.93
C LEU A 5 13.54 37.15 32.04
N PHE A 6 12.99 36.72 33.18
CA PHE A 6 12.53 35.35 33.39
C PHE A 6 11.41 34.97 32.41
N SER A 7 10.39 35.82 32.24
CA SER A 7 9.33 35.62 31.25
C SER A 7 9.88 35.58 29.83
N PHE A 8 10.86 36.41 29.48
CA PHE A 8 11.53 36.38 28.18
C PHE A 8 12.28 35.06 27.96
N PHE A 9 13.04 34.58 28.96
CA PHE A 9 13.73 33.29 28.88
C PHE A 9 12.74 32.12 28.79
N CYS A 10 11.62 32.15 29.53
CA CYS A 10 10.57 31.14 29.40
C CYS A 10 9.92 31.18 28.01
N VAL A 11 9.65 32.35 27.45
CA VAL A 11 9.10 32.48 26.10
C VAL A 11 10.09 32.01 25.04
N VAL A 12 11.37 32.39 25.13
CA VAL A 12 12.42 31.90 24.22
C VAL A 12 12.60 30.39 24.35
N PHE A 13 12.55 29.84 25.57
CA PHE A 13 12.64 28.40 25.82
C PHE A 13 11.42 27.67 25.21
N ILE A 14 10.20 28.15 25.46
CA ILE A 14 8.97 27.59 24.89
C ILE A 14 8.97 27.68 23.35
N VAL A 15 9.38 28.81 22.78
CA VAL A 15 9.51 29.00 21.32
C VAL A 15 10.59 28.08 20.74
N SER A 16 11.70 27.85 21.44
CA SER A 16 12.72 26.88 21.03
C SER A 16 12.29 25.42 21.15
N CYS A 17 11.23 25.13 21.92
CA CYS A 17 10.64 23.80 22.05
C CYS A 17 9.60 23.50 20.95
N VAL A 18 9.09 24.50 20.23
CA VAL A 18 8.12 24.31 19.14
C VAL A 18 8.85 24.42 17.80
N ARG A 19 9.34 23.29 17.31
CA ARG A 19 9.99 23.24 15.99
C ARG A 19 8.92 23.11 14.90
N CYS A 20 8.58 24.24 14.29
CA CYS A 20 7.78 24.26 13.06
C CYS A 20 8.66 23.84 11.88
N ALA A 21 8.40 22.67 11.28
CA ALA A 21 9.10 22.20 10.09
C ALA A 21 8.37 22.63 8.82
N ASN A 22 9.12 22.88 7.75
CA ASN A 22 8.62 23.04 6.39
C ASN A 22 8.82 21.73 5.62
N ILE A 23 7.74 21.02 5.33
CA ILE A 23 7.78 19.64 4.81
C ILE A 23 7.28 19.62 3.37
N LEU A 24 8.08 19.04 2.46
CA LEU A 24 7.64 18.77 1.09
C LEU A 24 7.06 17.36 1.04
N ALA A 25 5.80 17.22 0.66
CA ALA A 25 5.11 15.95 0.48
C ALA A 25 4.73 15.75 -0.99
N ILE A 26 5.22 14.68 -1.63
CA ILE A 26 4.94 14.36 -3.04
C ILE A 26 4.18 13.05 -3.14
N PHE A 27 2.90 13.14 -3.51
CA PHE A 27 2.01 12.01 -3.76
C PHE A 27 1.59 12.04 -5.23
N ASN A 28 2.53 11.74 -6.12
CA ASN A 28 2.40 11.92 -7.57
C ASN A 28 1.53 10.88 -8.28
N ILE A 29 1.19 9.77 -7.63
CA ILE A 29 0.32 8.75 -8.24
C ILE A 29 -1.08 9.34 -8.43
N PRO A 30 -1.62 9.40 -9.67
CA PRO A 30 -2.91 10.01 -9.95
C PRO A 30 -4.07 9.10 -9.53
N SER A 31 -4.07 8.62 -8.30
CA SER A 31 -5.19 7.87 -7.71
C SER A 31 -5.77 8.65 -6.54
N LYS A 32 -7.11 8.81 -6.52
CA LYS A 32 -7.79 9.51 -5.42
C LYS A 32 -7.46 8.89 -4.06
N SER A 33 -7.38 7.56 -3.97
CA SER A 33 -7.02 6.88 -2.72
C SER A 33 -5.62 7.26 -2.23
N HIS A 34 -4.63 7.38 -3.13
CA HIS A 34 -3.28 7.82 -2.76
C HIS A 34 -3.27 9.29 -2.30
N THR A 35 -4.01 10.15 -3.00
CA THR A 35 -4.09 11.58 -2.65
C THR A 35 -4.77 11.79 -1.30
N ILE A 36 -5.84 11.06 -0.99
CA ILE A 36 -6.52 11.13 0.32
C ILE A 36 -5.55 10.83 1.47
N LEU A 37 -4.67 9.84 1.31
CA LEU A 37 -3.67 9.50 2.34
C LEU A 37 -2.66 10.64 2.54
N GLY A 38 -2.16 11.24 1.45
CA GLY A 38 -1.27 12.40 1.51
C GLY A 38 -1.93 13.62 2.16
N VAL A 39 -3.19 13.92 1.80
CA VAL A 39 -4.00 15.00 2.41
C VAL A 39 -4.14 14.76 3.91
N LYS A 40 -4.54 13.55 4.31
CA LYS A 40 -4.75 13.22 5.72
C LYS A 40 -3.47 13.35 6.54
N LEU A 41 -2.34 12.88 5.99
CA LEU A 41 -1.05 13.04 6.66
C LEU A 41 -0.68 14.52 6.79
N ALA A 42 -0.90 15.32 5.76
CA ALA A 42 -0.68 16.77 5.79
C ALA A 42 -1.56 17.46 6.85
N GLU A 43 -2.85 17.11 6.94
CA GLU A 43 -3.76 17.61 7.99
C GLU A 43 -3.19 17.33 9.40
N GLY A 44 -2.70 16.11 9.64
CA GLY A 44 -2.08 15.74 10.92
C GLY A 44 -0.82 16.54 11.25
N LEU A 45 0.04 16.78 10.26
CA LEU A 45 1.26 17.60 10.41
C LEU A 45 0.92 19.08 10.68
N ILE A 46 -0.11 19.61 10.01
CA ILE A 46 -0.57 20.99 10.18
C ILE A 46 -1.16 21.21 11.57
N ILE A 47 -1.94 20.25 12.09
CA ILE A 47 -2.47 20.29 13.46
C ILE A 47 -1.32 20.37 14.48
N ARG A 48 -0.16 19.79 14.16
CA ARG A 48 1.06 19.86 14.97
C ARG A 48 1.93 21.10 14.70
N GLY A 49 1.44 22.03 13.89
CA GLY A 49 2.04 23.33 13.65
C GLY A 49 3.13 23.33 12.58
N HIS A 50 3.17 22.34 11.68
CA HIS A 50 4.09 22.31 10.54
C HIS A 50 3.48 22.95 9.29
N HIS A 51 4.35 23.47 8.43
CA HIS A 51 3.97 23.89 7.08
C HIS A 51 4.17 22.72 6.13
N VAL A 52 3.19 22.45 5.28
CA VAL A 52 3.26 21.36 4.31
C VAL A 52 3.07 21.91 2.90
N THR A 53 4.02 21.65 2.02
CA THR A 53 3.84 21.77 0.58
C THR A 53 3.46 20.39 0.04
N LEU A 54 2.20 20.19 -0.35
CA LEU A 54 1.70 18.93 -0.88
C LEU A 54 1.57 19.00 -2.41
N ALA A 55 2.34 18.15 -3.11
CA ALA A 55 2.20 17.93 -4.54
C ALA A 55 1.32 16.69 -4.81
N SER A 56 0.17 16.89 -5.44
CA SER A 56 -0.77 15.81 -5.77
C SER A 56 -1.56 16.06 -7.06
N PRO A 57 -2.03 15.00 -7.76
CA PRO A 57 -2.79 15.14 -9.01
C PRO A 57 -4.25 15.60 -8.87
N TYR A 58 -4.81 15.67 -7.67
CA TYR A 58 -6.17 16.14 -7.46
C TYR A 58 -6.17 17.43 -6.64
N ASP A 59 -7.05 18.36 -7.00
CA ASP A 59 -7.21 19.65 -6.33
C ASP A 59 -7.51 19.50 -4.84
N ILE A 60 -6.85 20.35 -4.04
CA ILE A 60 -7.01 20.46 -2.61
C ILE A 60 -7.06 21.95 -2.26
N ASP A 61 -8.03 22.33 -1.44
CA ASP A 61 -8.13 23.72 -0.98
C ASP A 61 -6.91 24.06 -0.11
N PRO A 62 -6.11 25.08 -0.48
CA PRO A 62 -4.99 25.50 0.33
C PRO A 62 -5.48 26.11 1.65
N THR A 63 -4.63 26.04 2.67
CA THR A 63 -4.85 26.69 3.96
C THR A 63 -3.61 27.49 4.32
N GLU A 64 -3.65 28.25 5.41
CA GLU A 64 -2.49 29.04 5.87
C GLU A 64 -1.20 28.20 5.98
N ASN A 65 -1.31 26.94 6.43
CA ASN A 65 -0.19 26.02 6.62
C ASN A 65 -0.10 24.91 5.54
N LEU A 66 -0.94 24.96 4.51
CA LEU A 66 -0.95 24.00 3.39
C LEU A 66 -0.79 24.72 2.06
N THR A 67 0.37 24.56 1.44
CA THR A 67 0.58 24.92 0.03
C THR A 67 0.29 23.72 -0.85
N HIS A 68 -0.59 23.85 -1.84
CA HIS A 68 -0.89 22.80 -2.80
C HIS A 68 -0.17 23.03 -4.14
N ILE A 69 0.49 21.99 -4.65
CA ILE A 69 1.02 21.92 -6.01
C ILE A 69 0.16 20.92 -6.78
N HIS A 70 -0.71 21.42 -7.65
CA HIS A 70 -1.54 20.56 -8.49
C HIS A 70 -0.72 19.98 -9.64
N LEU A 71 -0.56 18.66 -9.63
CA LEU A 71 0.11 17.86 -10.67
C LEU A 71 -0.85 17.53 -11.82
N LYS A 72 -1.27 18.57 -12.55
CA LYS A 72 -2.32 18.50 -13.57
C LYS A 72 -1.98 17.52 -14.70
N THR A 73 -0.73 17.51 -15.16
CA THR A 73 -0.30 16.67 -16.30
C THR A 73 -0.44 15.18 -15.97
N LEU A 74 -0.17 14.80 -14.72
CA LEU A 74 -0.31 13.41 -14.26
C LEU A 74 -1.78 12.96 -14.24
N LYS A 75 -2.69 13.85 -13.81
CA LYS A 75 -4.14 13.58 -13.85
C LYS A 75 -4.64 13.44 -15.29
N GLU A 76 -4.27 14.37 -16.16
CA GLU A 76 -4.68 14.34 -17.57
C GLU A 76 -4.20 13.08 -18.29
N TYR A 77 -2.97 12.64 -18.00
CA TYR A 77 -2.41 11.41 -18.54
C TYR A 77 -3.21 10.18 -18.11
N LYS A 78 -3.58 10.09 -16.82
CA LYS A 78 -4.48 9.04 -16.33
C LYS A 78 -5.85 9.08 -17.00
N ASP A 79 -6.50 10.24 -17.04
CA ASP A 79 -7.85 10.38 -17.61
C ASP A 79 -7.86 9.93 -19.09
N LYS A 80 -6.76 10.16 -19.83
CA LYS A 80 -6.56 9.66 -21.20
C LYS A 80 -6.41 8.14 -21.23
N MET A 81 -5.62 7.55 -20.32
CA MET A 81 -5.42 6.11 -20.25
C MET A 81 -6.71 5.34 -19.91
N GLU A 82 -7.48 5.82 -18.94
CA GLU A 82 -8.75 5.20 -18.55
C GLU A 82 -9.74 5.15 -19.72
N LYS A 83 -9.79 6.20 -20.55
CA LYS A 83 -10.63 6.22 -21.77
C LYS A 83 -10.21 5.18 -22.82
N THR A 84 -8.92 4.83 -22.86
CA THR A 84 -8.40 3.82 -23.80
C THR A 84 -8.49 2.39 -23.26
N MET A 85 -8.56 2.20 -21.95
CA MET A 85 -8.71 0.90 -21.30
C MET A 85 -10.18 0.54 -21.12
N THR A 86 -10.80 -0.01 -22.17
CA THR A 86 -12.24 -0.30 -22.20
C THR A 86 -12.60 -1.74 -21.82
N LYS A 87 -11.63 -2.61 -21.53
CA LYS A 87 -11.88 -4.03 -21.23
C LYS A 87 -10.98 -4.57 -20.12
N PRO A 88 -11.47 -5.54 -19.32
CA PRO A 88 -10.62 -6.31 -18.43
C PRO A 88 -9.48 -6.99 -19.21
N VAL A 89 -8.27 -6.91 -18.67
CA VAL A 89 -7.09 -7.56 -19.26
C VAL A 89 -6.58 -8.66 -18.34
N SER A 90 -5.77 -9.56 -18.88
CA SER A 90 -5.16 -10.63 -18.06
C SER A 90 -4.29 -10.04 -16.95
N PRO A 91 -4.07 -10.75 -15.82
CA PRO A 91 -3.22 -10.27 -14.73
C PRO A 91 -1.81 -9.84 -15.19
N LEU A 92 -1.22 -10.57 -16.15
CA LEU A 92 0.07 -10.22 -16.74
C LEU A 92 0.02 -8.91 -17.54
N GLN A 93 -1.02 -8.71 -18.36
CA GLN A 93 -1.21 -7.46 -19.09
C GLN A 93 -1.47 -6.28 -18.14
N SER A 94 -2.29 -6.47 -17.10
CA SER A 94 -2.49 -5.45 -16.06
C SER A 94 -1.17 -5.05 -15.40
N PHE A 95 -0.34 -6.03 -15.05
CA PHE A 95 0.98 -5.78 -14.50
C PHE A 95 1.85 -4.98 -15.46
N LEU A 96 1.99 -5.41 -16.72
CA LEU A 96 2.79 -4.70 -17.73
C LEU A 96 2.29 -3.28 -17.99
N HIS A 97 0.98 -3.07 -18.05
CA HIS A 97 0.39 -1.73 -18.17
C HIS A 97 0.71 -0.84 -16.97
N ILE A 98 0.68 -1.38 -15.75
CA ILE A 98 1.10 -0.64 -14.55
C ILE A 98 2.59 -0.27 -14.67
N MET A 99 3.45 -1.18 -15.11
CA MET A 99 4.87 -0.87 -15.27
C MET A 99 5.09 0.26 -16.28
N GLU A 100 4.47 0.20 -17.46
CA GLU A 100 4.56 1.25 -18.48
C GLU A 100 3.99 2.58 -17.98
N PHE A 101 2.86 2.53 -17.27
CA PHE A 101 2.29 3.71 -16.65
C PHE A 101 3.28 4.35 -15.67
N MET A 102 3.88 3.55 -14.79
CA MET A 102 4.80 4.02 -13.76
C MET A 102 6.11 4.58 -14.32
N LYS A 103 6.59 4.06 -15.47
CA LYS A 103 7.74 4.64 -16.16
C LYS A 103 7.49 6.12 -16.46
N VAL A 104 6.36 6.44 -17.09
CA VAL A 104 6.09 7.79 -17.60
C VAL A 104 5.81 8.81 -16.48
N LEU A 105 5.20 8.40 -15.36
CA LEU A 105 4.74 9.32 -14.31
C LEU A 105 5.86 10.19 -13.72
N THR A 106 7.04 9.63 -13.47
CA THR A 106 8.14 10.39 -12.86
C THR A 106 8.70 11.45 -13.81
N ASP A 107 8.78 11.17 -15.12
CA ASP A 107 9.20 12.19 -16.09
C ASP A 107 8.16 13.30 -16.20
N LEU A 108 6.86 12.97 -16.23
CA LEU A 108 5.78 13.97 -16.24
C LEU A 108 5.81 14.84 -14.98
N LEU A 109 6.08 14.26 -13.81
CA LEU A 109 6.23 15.01 -12.57
C LEU A 109 7.29 16.12 -12.69
N TRP A 110 8.42 15.81 -13.32
CA TRP A 110 9.49 16.80 -13.51
C TRP A 110 9.22 17.82 -14.60
N GLN A 111 8.23 17.58 -15.46
CA GLN A 111 7.80 18.55 -16.45
C GLN A 111 6.91 19.65 -15.85
N GLU A 112 6.28 19.40 -14.69
CA GLU A 112 5.43 20.35 -13.99
C GLU A 112 6.20 21.65 -13.64
N PRO A 113 5.66 22.84 -13.96
CA PRO A 113 6.36 24.11 -13.74
C PRO A 113 6.79 24.32 -12.28
N ALA A 114 5.93 23.94 -11.32
CA ALA A 114 6.22 24.04 -9.90
C ALA A 114 7.39 23.13 -9.47
N MET A 115 7.49 21.93 -10.05
CA MET A 115 8.59 21.01 -9.75
C MET A 115 9.91 21.52 -10.33
N LYS A 116 9.89 22.05 -11.57
CA LYS A 116 11.05 22.74 -12.16
C LYS A 116 11.53 23.90 -11.29
N LYS A 117 10.59 24.69 -10.77
CA LYS A 117 10.89 25.80 -9.85
C LYS A 117 11.57 25.32 -8.56
N ILE A 118 11.09 24.23 -7.95
CA ILE A 118 11.74 23.63 -6.77
C ILE A 118 13.17 23.19 -7.10
N ILE A 119 13.38 22.55 -8.26
CA ILE A 119 14.73 22.13 -8.69
C ILE A 119 15.66 23.33 -8.87
N SER A 120 15.20 24.40 -9.54
CA SER A 120 16.04 25.57 -9.84
C SER A 120 16.31 26.45 -8.63
N GLU A 121 15.28 26.72 -7.82
CA GLU A 121 15.37 27.69 -6.71
C GLU A 121 15.88 27.08 -5.41
N LYS A 122 15.82 25.75 -5.28
CA LYS A 122 16.21 25.01 -4.06
C LYS A 122 15.60 25.61 -2.77
N PRO A 123 14.27 25.75 -2.70
CA PRO A 123 13.62 26.24 -1.49
C PRO A 123 13.97 25.37 -0.29
N LYS A 124 14.03 26.00 0.89
CA LYS A 124 14.40 25.32 2.12
C LYS A 124 13.23 24.47 2.64
N TYR A 125 13.45 23.15 2.67
CA TYR A 125 12.59 22.17 3.33
C TYR A 125 13.40 21.43 4.41
N ASP A 126 12.71 20.86 5.39
CA ASP A 126 13.32 20.08 6.47
C ASP A 126 13.25 18.57 6.22
N ALA A 127 12.31 18.10 5.39
CA ALA A 127 12.19 16.71 4.96
C ALA A 127 11.39 16.59 3.66
N LEU A 128 11.64 15.50 2.93
CA LEU A 128 10.80 15.01 1.84
C LEU A 128 9.98 13.81 2.31
N ILE A 129 8.66 13.89 2.19
CA ILE A 129 7.76 12.73 2.26
C ILE A 129 7.37 12.37 0.83
N MET A 130 7.58 11.12 0.42
CA MET A 130 7.24 10.69 -0.94
C MET A 130 6.41 9.41 -0.94
N GLY A 131 5.38 9.38 -1.77
CA GLY A 131 4.63 8.16 -2.06
C GLY A 131 5.53 7.13 -2.75
N SER A 132 5.75 5.99 -2.10
CA SER A 132 6.60 4.91 -2.60
C SER A 132 5.84 4.05 -3.62
N PHE A 133 5.96 4.35 -4.91
CA PHE A 133 5.47 3.49 -5.98
C PHE A 133 6.19 3.78 -7.32
N TYR A 134 7.32 3.10 -7.55
CA TYR A 134 8.14 3.18 -8.78
C TYR A 134 8.50 4.59 -9.26
N SER A 135 8.57 5.56 -8.34
CA SER A 135 8.91 6.95 -8.63
C SER A 135 10.30 7.32 -8.09
N ASP A 136 11.22 6.36 -8.13
CA ASP A 136 12.47 6.38 -7.37
C ASP A 136 13.43 7.50 -7.80
N ALA A 137 13.31 8.05 -9.01
CA ALA A 137 14.13 9.21 -9.42
C ALA A 137 13.90 10.46 -8.54
N LEU A 138 12.80 10.49 -7.77
CA LEU A 138 12.55 11.50 -6.74
C LEU A 138 13.60 11.54 -5.62
N PHE A 139 14.36 10.46 -5.39
CA PHE A 139 15.52 10.52 -4.49
C PHE A 139 16.59 11.52 -4.96
N GLY A 140 16.65 11.83 -6.27
CA GLY A 140 17.51 12.89 -6.79
C GLY A 140 17.17 14.26 -6.19
N LEU A 141 15.88 14.52 -5.94
CA LEU A 141 15.43 15.78 -5.35
C LEU A 141 15.84 15.91 -3.89
N SER A 142 15.67 14.87 -3.07
CA SER A 142 16.10 14.94 -1.67
C SER A 142 17.61 15.08 -1.53
N HIS A 143 18.38 14.42 -2.40
CA HIS A 143 19.83 14.61 -2.49
C HIS A 143 20.19 16.05 -2.88
N HIS A 144 19.54 16.61 -3.90
CA HIS A 144 19.77 17.97 -4.40
C HIS A 144 19.43 19.05 -3.37
N LEU A 145 18.36 18.85 -2.60
CA LEU A 145 17.94 19.73 -1.50
C LEU A 145 18.67 19.45 -0.17
N ARG A 146 19.39 18.32 -0.06
CA ARG A 146 20.10 17.85 1.13
C ARG A 146 19.17 17.68 2.34
N ILE A 147 18.05 17.00 2.13
CA ILE A 147 17.02 16.75 3.15
C ILE A 147 16.79 15.25 3.36
N PRO A 148 16.44 14.81 4.58
CA PRO A 148 16.09 13.41 4.84
C PRO A 148 14.85 13.00 4.05
N THR A 149 14.81 11.74 3.65
CA THR A 149 13.73 11.16 2.84
C THR A 149 12.90 10.18 3.66
N ILE A 150 11.60 10.43 3.71
CA ILE A 150 10.60 9.58 4.37
C ILE A 150 9.72 8.98 3.28
N LEU A 151 9.69 7.65 3.21
CA LEU A 151 8.85 6.92 2.30
C LEU A 151 7.47 6.71 2.90
N PHE A 152 6.43 6.82 2.07
CA PHE A 152 5.07 6.47 2.43
C PHE A 152 4.54 5.39 1.49
N SER A 153 4.29 4.20 2.01
CA SER A 153 3.64 3.13 1.26
C SER A 153 2.13 3.20 1.48
N CYS A 154 1.37 3.28 0.39
CA CYS A 154 -0.10 3.23 0.43
C CYS A 154 -0.64 1.84 0.79
N ILE A 155 0.24 0.84 0.80
CA ILE A 155 -0.04 -0.54 1.19
C ILE A 155 0.91 -1.03 2.30
N GLY A 156 0.66 -2.22 2.82
CA GLY A 156 1.58 -2.88 3.75
C GLY A 156 2.92 -3.27 3.11
N ALA A 157 3.82 -3.78 3.94
CA ALA A 157 5.13 -4.23 3.49
C ALA A 157 5.00 -5.35 2.45
N ASN A 158 5.82 -5.27 1.42
CA ASN A 158 5.90 -6.19 0.29
C ASN A 158 7.32 -6.18 -0.28
N ILE A 159 7.57 -6.99 -1.32
CA ILE A 159 8.89 -7.13 -1.92
C ILE A 159 9.50 -5.79 -2.39
N LEU A 160 8.68 -4.86 -2.90
CA LEU A 160 9.15 -3.54 -3.38
C LEU A 160 9.51 -2.62 -2.23
N THR A 161 8.69 -2.57 -1.18
CA THR A 161 8.95 -1.71 -0.02
C THR A 161 10.09 -2.25 0.84
N ASN A 162 10.18 -3.58 0.96
CA ASN A 162 11.19 -4.26 1.76
C ASN A 162 12.61 -4.02 1.25
N SER A 163 12.78 -3.91 -0.08
CA SER A 163 14.09 -3.72 -0.69
C SER A 163 14.74 -2.37 -0.35
N PHE A 164 13.95 -1.31 -0.12
CA PHE A 164 14.49 0.00 0.30
C PHE A 164 15.22 -0.06 1.63
N LEU A 165 14.71 -0.85 2.59
CA LEU A 165 15.16 -0.87 3.98
C LEU A 165 15.74 -2.22 4.41
N ALA A 166 16.03 -3.12 3.45
CA ALA A 166 16.53 -4.47 3.69
C ALA A 166 15.68 -5.29 4.69
N ASN A 167 14.36 -5.11 4.65
CA ASN A 167 13.45 -5.90 5.47
C ASN A 167 13.32 -7.32 4.88
N PRO A 168 13.41 -8.40 5.68
CA PRO A 168 13.29 -9.75 5.16
C PRO A 168 11.90 -10.01 4.57
N ASN A 169 11.87 -10.66 3.41
CA ASN A 169 10.63 -11.17 2.82
C ASN A 169 10.34 -12.57 3.38
N MET A 170 9.12 -12.79 3.88
CA MET A 170 8.77 -14.03 4.57
C MET A 170 7.92 -14.94 3.67
N VAL A 171 8.28 -16.21 3.61
CA VAL A 171 7.64 -17.20 2.71
C VAL A 171 6.17 -17.46 3.03
N TYR A 172 5.74 -17.15 4.26
CA TYR A 172 4.35 -17.26 4.69
C TYR A 172 3.52 -16.01 4.35
N VAL A 173 4.13 -14.95 3.83
CA VAL A 173 3.42 -13.75 3.36
C VAL A 173 3.05 -13.94 1.89
N PRO A 174 1.75 -13.84 1.53
CA PRO A 174 1.33 -13.91 0.14
C PRO A 174 1.91 -12.78 -0.71
N HIS A 175 2.15 -13.06 -2.00
CA HIS A 175 2.53 -12.00 -2.94
C HIS A 175 1.40 -10.98 -3.14
N THR A 176 1.72 -9.69 -3.01
CA THR A 176 0.75 -8.57 -3.01
C THR A 176 -0.18 -8.57 -4.22
N PHE A 177 0.35 -8.71 -5.43
CA PHE A 177 -0.45 -8.55 -6.64
C PHE A 177 -1.19 -9.79 -7.10
N ILE A 178 -0.92 -10.94 -6.48
CA ILE A 178 -1.55 -12.19 -6.93
C ILE A 178 -2.46 -12.80 -5.88
N GLY A 179 -2.11 -12.71 -4.59
CA GLY A 179 -2.89 -13.33 -3.52
C GLY A 179 -2.98 -14.85 -3.69
N SER A 180 -2.14 -15.59 -2.97
CA SER A 180 -2.22 -17.05 -2.91
C SER A 180 -2.05 -17.51 -1.46
N PRO A 181 -2.85 -18.48 -0.98
CA PRO A 181 -2.63 -19.10 0.33
C PRO A 181 -1.23 -19.71 0.42
N THR A 182 -0.47 -19.35 1.45
CA THR A 182 0.93 -19.77 1.66
C THR A 182 1.05 -20.96 2.65
N ASP A 183 -0.08 -21.55 3.03
CA ASP A 183 -0.18 -22.76 3.85
C ASP A 183 0.27 -24.01 3.09
N THR A 184 0.05 -24.06 1.77
CA THR A 184 0.48 -25.16 0.90
C THR A 184 1.87 -24.94 0.29
N PHE A 185 2.53 -26.04 -0.08
CA PHE A 185 3.80 -25.99 -0.83
C PHE A 185 3.66 -25.19 -2.14
N PHE A 186 2.62 -25.48 -2.93
CA PHE A 186 2.42 -24.82 -4.23
C PHE A 186 2.09 -23.34 -4.09
N GLY A 187 1.34 -22.95 -3.07
CA GLY A 187 1.08 -21.54 -2.78
C GLY A 187 2.33 -20.76 -2.37
N ARG A 188 3.21 -21.38 -1.57
CA ARG A 188 4.55 -20.82 -1.26
C ARG A 188 5.43 -20.74 -2.49
N LEU A 189 5.48 -21.79 -3.31
CA LEU A 189 6.26 -21.83 -4.55
C LEU A 189 5.82 -20.70 -5.50
N TYR A 190 4.52 -20.57 -5.69
CA TYR A 190 3.93 -19.55 -6.56
C TYR A 190 4.22 -18.14 -6.06
N SER A 191 3.98 -17.86 -4.76
CA SER A 191 4.27 -16.56 -4.15
C SER A 191 5.76 -16.21 -4.20
N THR A 192 6.64 -17.19 -3.95
CA THR A 192 8.10 -16.99 -4.03
C THR A 192 8.53 -16.68 -5.46
N THR A 193 8.02 -17.42 -6.45
CA THR A 193 8.30 -17.20 -7.86
C THR A 193 7.86 -15.80 -8.29
N ALA A 194 6.65 -15.38 -7.89
CA ALA A 194 6.13 -14.05 -8.17
C ALA A 194 6.96 -12.93 -7.54
N ASN A 195 7.44 -13.12 -6.30
CA ASN A 195 8.35 -12.18 -5.65
C ASN A 195 9.68 -12.06 -6.42
N ILE A 196 10.28 -13.19 -6.83
CA ILE A 196 11.52 -13.20 -7.61
C ILE A 196 11.32 -12.46 -8.94
N LEU A 197 10.22 -12.72 -9.64
CA LEU A 197 9.90 -12.04 -10.90
C LEU A 197 9.68 -10.54 -10.69
N THR A 198 8.98 -10.14 -9.62
CA THR A 198 8.76 -8.73 -9.29
C THR A 198 10.06 -8.01 -8.98
N SER A 199 10.96 -8.61 -8.20
CA SER A 199 12.31 -8.07 -7.97
C SER A 199 13.09 -7.96 -9.27
N PHE A 200 13.09 -9.01 -10.09
CA PHE A 200 13.79 -9.01 -11.38
C PHE A 200 13.28 -7.90 -12.31
N VAL A 201 11.96 -7.74 -12.45
CA VAL A 201 11.37 -6.66 -13.25
C VAL A 201 11.74 -5.29 -12.70
N THR A 202 11.74 -5.13 -11.37
CA THR A 202 12.14 -3.88 -10.72
C THR A 202 13.60 -3.55 -11.04
N ASP A 203 14.52 -4.46 -10.73
CA ASP A 203 15.96 -4.23 -10.81
C ASP A 203 16.46 -4.13 -12.27
N MET A 204 15.87 -4.93 -13.18
CA MET A 204 16.35 -5.03 -14.57
C MET A 204 15.59 -4.13 -15.54
N MET A 205 14.39 -3.65 -15.21
CA MET A 205 13.58 -2.82 -16.10
C MET A 205 13.25 -1.45 -15.52
N MET A 206 12.79 -1.38 -14.28
CA MET A 206 12.33 -0.11 -13.69
C MET A 206 13.48 0.76 -13.20
N ASP A 207 14.41 0.18 -12.44
CA ASP A 207 15.55 0.91 -11.90
C ASP A 207 16.41 1.54 -13.00
N PRO A 208 16.73 0.86 -14.13
CA PRO A 208 17.43 1.50 -15.25
C PRO A 208 16.63 2.65 -15.89
N TYR A 209 15.31 2.52 -15.97
CA TYR A 209 14.46 3.58 -16.51
C TYR A 209 14.42 4.80 -15.58
N GLN A 210 14.25 4.57 -14.27
CA GLN A 210 14.29 5.64 -13.26
C GLN A 210 15.69 6.27 -13.17
N GLN A 211 16.76 5.50 -13.37
CA GLN A 211 18.13 6.03 -13.50
C GLN A 211 18.23 6.99 -14.70
N GLY A 212 17.69 6.63 -15.87
CA GLY A 212 17.69 7.53 -17.02
C GLY A 212 16.93 8.85 -16.76
N ILE A 213 15.84 8.81 -16.00
CA ILE A 213 15.15 10.03 -15.55
C ILE A 213 16.03 10.81 -14.56
N LEU A 214 16.65 10.13 -13.60
CA LEU A 214 17.55 10.77 -12.63
C LEU A 214 18.68 11.51 -13.36
N ASP A 215 19.34 10.87 -14.33
CA ASP A 215 20.43 11.44 -15.10
C ASP A 215 19.98 12.67 -15.92
N LYS A 216 18.73 12.66 -16.42
CA LYS A 216 18.14 13.77 -17.18
C LYS A 216 17.93 15.03 -16.33
N TYR A 217 17.44 14.89 -15.09
CA TYR A 217 17.06 16.03 -14.24
C TYR A 217 18.08 16.38 -13.14
N PHE A 218 18.91 15.42 -12.75
CA PHE A 218 19.94 15.54 -11.71
C PHE A 218 21.25 14.89 -12.19
N PRO A 219 21.90 15.41 -13.25
CA PRO A 219 23.04 14.74 -13.91
C PRO A 219 24.29 14.55 -13.02
N ASN A 220 24.36 15.25 -11.89
CA ASN A 220 25.48 15.14 -10.93
C ASN A 220 25.12 14.29 -9.70
N ALA A 221 23.95 13.64 -9.69
CA ALA A 221 23.54 12.81 -8.57
C ALA A 221 24.31 11.47 -8.57
N PRO A 222 24.55 10.87 -7.40
CA PRO A 222 25.00 9.48 -7.30
C PRO A 222 24.05 8.51 -8.03
N PRO A 223 24.51 7.29 -8.34
CA PRO A 223 23.66 6.24 -8.87
C PRO A 223 22.39 6.05 -8.03
N LEU A 224 21.26 5.80 -8.68
CA LEU A 224 19.94 5.66 -8.06
C LEU A 224 19.96 4.63 -6.92
N ARG A 225 20.65 3.51 -7.13
CA ARG A 225 20.81 2.46 -6.12
C ARG A 225 21.39 2.99 -4.81
N ASP A 226 22.36 3.90 -4.89
CA ASP A 226 23.01 4.46 -3.71
C ASP A 226 22.11 5.50 -3.03
N LEU A 227 21.34 6.24 -3.82
CA LEU A 227 20.34 7.18 -3.29
C LEU A 227 19.19 6.47 -2.55
N LYS A 228 18.70 5.34 -3.10
CA LYS A 228 17.62 4.53 -2.48
C LYS A 228 18.00 4.06 -1.08
N ARG A 229 19.29 3.83 -0.81
CA ARG A 229 19.81 3.43 0.50
C ARG A 229 19.72 4.52 1.57
N ASN A 230 19.47 5.78 1.19
CA ASN A 230 19.36 6.91 2.13
C ASN A 230 17.91 7.14 2.63
N ALA A 231 16.98 6.24 2.33
CA ALA A 231 15.64 6.27 2.92
C ALA A 231 15.74 6.16 4.46
N SER A 232 15.27 7.20 5.15
CA SER A 232 15.39 7.32 6.61
C SER A 232 14.31 6.56 7.36
N LEU A 233 13.11 6.48 6.78
CA LEU A 233 11.91 5.93 7.38
C LEU A 233 10.95 5.46 6.29
N MET A 234 10.15 4.44 6.57
CA MET A 234 8.99 4.07 5.78
C MET A 234 7.74 3.97 6.66
N LEU A 235 6.76 4.81 6.34
CA LEU A 235 5.41 4.71 6.88
C LEU A 235 4.59 3.74 6.01
N LEU A 236 4.00 2.73 6.64
CA LEU A 236 3.18 1.72 5.99
C LEU A 236 1.72 1.96 6.31
N ASN A 237 0.86 2.14 5.31
CA ASN A 237 -0.59 2.18 5.49
C ASN A 237 -1.16 0.78 5.72
N SER A 238 -0.67 0.07 6.74
CA SER A 238 -1.14 -1.25 7.15
C SER A 238 -1.15 -1.38 8.66
N HIS A 239 -1.82 -2.43 9.14
CA HIS A 239 -1.96 -2.72 10.55
C HIS A 239 -2.05 -4.24 10.77
N PHE A 240 -1.39 -4.75 11.81
CA PHE A 240 -1.32 -6.19 12.11
C PHE A 240 -2.69 -6.87 12.29
N SER A 241 -3.76 -6.11 12.53
CA SER A 241 -5.10 -6.68 12.66
C SER A 241 -5.67 -7.18 11.34
N ILE A 242 -5.20 -6.67 10.19
CA ILE A 242 -5.75 -6.95 8.85
C ILE A 242 -4.78 -7.63 7.88
N GLU A 243 -3.53 -7.84 8.28
CA GLU A 243 -2.51 -8.51 7.46
C GLU A 243 -1.83 -9.65 8.23
N SER A 244 -1.20 -10.57 7.50
CA SER A 244 -0.38 -11.61 8.11
C SER A 244 0.76 -11.03 8.97
N PRO A 245 0.90 -11.48 10.24
CA PRO A 245 2.00 -11.07 11.11
C PRO A 245 3.37 -11.33 10.46
N ARG A 246 4.30 -10.37 10.58
CA ARG A 246 5.63 -10.44 9.97
C ARG A 246 6.63 -9.53 10.71
N PRO A 247 7.95 -9.77 10.58
CA PRO A 247 8.95 -8.86 11.14
C PRO A 247 9.01 -7.54 10.37
N TYR A 248 9.40 -6.49 11.09
CA TYR A 248 9.73 -5.17 10.57
C TYR A 248 11.06 -4.72 11.13
N VAL A 249 11.90 -4.13 10.28
CA VAL A 249 13.08 -3.38 10.73
C VAL A 249 12.65 -2.07 11.43
N PRO A 250 13.48 -1.47 12.30
CA PRO A 250 13.07 -0.35 13.15
C PRO A 250 12.56 0.90 12.42
N ASN A 251 12.99 1.11 11.18
CA ASN A 251 12.57 2.22 10.32
C ASN A 251 11.34 1.89 9.43
N MET A 252 10.62 0.80 9.68
CA MET A 252 9.33 0.51 9.04
C MET A 252 8.20 0.60 10.07
N ILE A 253 7.37 1.64 9.97
CA ILE A 253 6.35 1.95 10.96
C ILE A 253 4.96 1.79 10.35
N GLN A 254 4.17 0.90 10.95
CA GLN A 254 2.75 0.74 10.62
C GLN A 254 1.95 1.94 11.15
N VAL A 255 1.20 2.57 10.24
CA VAL A 255 0.32 3.72 10.54
C VAL A 255 -1.08 3.50 9.95
N GLY A 256 -1.44 2.28 9.57
CA GLY A 256 -2.74 1.96 8.97
C GLY A 256 -3.92 2.48 9.79
N GLY A 257 -4.89 3.10 9.11
CA GLY A 257 -6.06 3.72 9.74
C GLY A 257 -5.86 5.15 10.23
N PHE A 258 -4.68 5.76 10.05
CA PHE A 258 -4.46 7.17 10.40
C PHE A 258 -5.41 8.15 9.68
N HIS A 259 -5.94 7.78 8.52
CA HIS A 259 -6.91 8.59 7.77
C HIS A 259 -8.32 8.56 8.37
N LEU A 260 -8.59 7.70 9.36
CA LEU A 260 -9.91 7.49 9.98
C LEU A 260 -10.15 8.34 11.23
N GLN A 261 -9.37 9.41 11.41
CA GLN A 261 -9.55 10.34 12.52
C GLN A 261 -10.78 11.23 12.32
N ASP A 262 -11.46 11.54 13.44
CA ASP A 262 -12.65 12.39 13.58
C ASP A 262 -13.57 12.40 12.36
N SER A 263 -14.50 11.44 12.36
CA SER A 263 -15.55 11.27 11.33
C SER A 263 -16.17 12.60 10.95
N LYS A 264 -16.05 12.99 9.68
CA LYS A 264 -16.78 14.15 9.16
C LYS A 264 -18.28 13.86 9.26
N LYS A 265 -19.10 14.91 9.39
CA LYS A 265 -20.55 14.72 9.38
C LYS A 265 -20.99 14.19 8.02
N LEU A 266 -21.80 13.13 8.01
CA LEU A 266 -22.46 12.65 6.80
C LEU A 266 -23.30 13.78 6.17
N PRO A 267 -23.34 13.90 4.83
CA PRO A 267 -24.30 14.74 4.14
C PRO A 267 -25.73 14.39 4.57
N ALA A 268 -26.57 15.42 4.78
CA ALA A 268 -27.91 15.26 5.35
C ALA A 268 -28.77 14.22 4.59
N GLU A 269 -28.68 14.20 3.26
CA GLU A 269 -29.39 13.23 2.42
C GLU A 269 -29.00 11.78 2.75
N ILE A 270 -27.69 11.49 2.80
CA ILE A 270 -27.17 10.14 3.09
C ILE A 270 -27.49 9.76 4.53
N LYS A 271 -27.33 10.71 5.46
CA LYS A 271 -27.65 10.51 6.87
C LYS A 271 -29.11 10.13 7.06
N ASN A 272 -30.04 10.94 6.56
CA ASN A 272 -31.48 10.66 6.66
C ASN A 272 -31.85 9.34 6.00
N TYR A 273 -31.24 9.04 4.85
CA TYR A 273 -31.44 7.76 4.19
C TYR A 273 -30.99 6.57 5.06
N LEU A 274 -29.84 6.64 5.71
CA LEU A 274 -29.34 5.56 6.58
C LEU A 274 -30.04 5.51 7.95
N ASP A 275 -30.48 6.63 8.50
CA ASP A 275 -31.19 6.71 9.77
C ASP A 275 -32.49 5.91 9.74
N THR A 276 -33.23 5.94 8.63
CA THR A 276 -34.47 5.16 8.48
C THR A 276 -34.25 3.74 7.93
N ALA A 277 -33.01 3.24 7.93
CA ALA A 277 -32.67 1.88 7.49
C ALA A 277 -32.86 0.86 8.62
N GLU A 278 -34.09 0.70 9.12
CA GLU A 278 -34.41 -0.19 10.26
C GLU A 278 -34.01 -1.65 10.03
N ASN A 279 -34.12 -2.12 8.79
CA ASN A 279 -33.71 -3.48 8.37
C ASN A 279 -32.21 -3.58 8.04
N GLY A 280 -31.46 -2.49 8.24
CA GLY A 280 -30.06 -2.37 7.89
C GLY A 280 -29.82 -1.85 6.47
N ALA A 281 -28.55 -1.53 6.22
CA ALA A 281 -28.09 -0.98 4.95
C ALA A 281 -26.88 -1.75 4.37
N ILE A 282 -26.77 -1.71 3.06
CA ILE A 282 -25.63 -2.22 2.28
C ILE A 282 -24.95 -1.05 1.59
N LEU A 283 -23.62 -1.02 1.63
CA LEU A 283 -22.83 -0.13 0.79
C LEU A 283 -22.19 -0.97 -0.32
N PHE A 284 -22.37 -0.56 -1.57
CA PHE A 284 -21.68 -1.12 -2.72
C PHE A 284 -20.73 -0.06 -3.29
N SER A 285 -19.42 -0.32 -3.24
CA SER A 285 -18.41 0.58 -3.81
C SER A 285 -17.13 -0.18 -4.17
N PHE A 286 -16.72 -0.10 -5.43
CA PHE A 286 -15.43 -0.62 -5.90
C PHE A 286 -14.28 0.39 -5.78
N GLY A 287 -14.41 1.39 -4.91
CA GLY A 287 -13.36 2.37 -4.65
C GLY A 287 -13.17 3.35 -5.81
N SER A 288 -11.96 3.91 -5.96
CA SER A 288 -11.69 5.02 -6.88
C SER A 288 -11.13 4.62 -8.24
N ASN A 289 -10.64 3.38 -8.39
CA ASN A 289 -9.92 2.96 -9.60
C ASN A 289 -10.61 1.82 -10.36
N VAL A 290 -11.66 1.21 -9.81
CA VAL A 290 -12.52 0.27 -10.52
C VAL A 290 -13.83 0.98 -10.83
N LEU A 291 -14.15 1.07 -12.11
CA LEU A 291 -15.36 1.69 -12.62
C LEU A 291 -16.48 0.65 -12.71
N ILE A 292 -17.73 1.07 -12.53
CA ILE A 292 -18.90 0.18 -12.72
C ILE A 292 -19.02 -0.24 -14.18
N SER A 293 -18.57 0.58 -15.13
CA SER A 293 -18.44 0.20 -16.54
C SER A 293 -17.54 -1.03 -16.77
N SER A 294 -16.65 -1.37 -15.83
CA SER A 294 -15.81 -2.57 -15.92
C SER A 294 -16.58 -3.86 -15.64
N ILE A 295 -17.83 -3.76 -15.17
CA ILE A 295 -18.73 -4.89 -14.94
C ILE A 295 -20.08 -4.71 -15.65
N GLU A 296 -20.12 -3.92 -16.72
CA GLU A 296 -21.35 -3.49 -17.41
C GLU A 296 -22.30 -4.66 -17.70
N GLU A 297 -21.76 -5.81 -18.14
CA GLU A 297 -22.50 -7.03 -18.43
C GLU A 297 -23.23 -7.65 -17.22
N ASN A 298 -22.80 -7.31 -16.00
CA ASN A 298 -23.28 -7.86 -14.74
C ASN A 298 -24.02 -6.82 -13.86
N VAL A 299 -24.04 -5.54 -14.24
CA VAL A 299 -24.64 -4.45 -13.44
C VAL A 299 -26.13 -4.71 -13.18
N GLU A 300 -26.90 -5.11 -14.19
CA GLU A 300 -28.34 -5.35 -14.04
C GLU A 300 -28.61 -6.50 -13.06
N ALA A 301 -27.83 -7.59 -13.14
CA ALA A 301 -27.90 -8.69 -12.20
C ALA A 301 -27.56 -8.25 -10.77
N VAL A 302 -26.53 -7.42 -10.60
CA VAL A 302 -26.16 -6.83 -9.29
C VAL A 302 -27.30 -5.98 -8.73
N LEU A 303 -27.85 -5.04 -9.52
CA LEU A 303 -28.95 -4.18 -9.09
C LEU A 303 -30.20 -4.99 -8.73
N LYS A 304 -30.53 -6.02 -9.52
CA LYS A 304 -31.64 -6.94 -9.25
C LYS A 304 -31.46 -7.64 -7.90
N VAL A 305 -30.31 -8.26 -7.65
CA VAL A 305 -30.00 -8.96 -6.38
C VAL A 305 -30.05 -8.00 -5.19
N LEU A 306 -29.52 -6.79 -5.34
CA LEU A 306 -29.59 -5.75 -4.31
C LEU A 306 -31.02 -5.25 -4.08
N GLY A 307 -31.85 -5.18 -5.13
CA GLY A 307 -33.27 -4.82 -5.06
C GLY A 307 -34.08 -5.84 -4.24
N GLU A 308 -33.78 -7.13 -4.40
CA GLU A 308 -34.41 -8.21 -3.63
C GLU A 308 -34.06 -8.18 -2.14
N MET A 309 -33.08 -7.38 -1.70
CA MET A 309 -32.79 -7.18 -0.27
C MET A 309 -33.77 -6.25 0.42
N ALA A 310 -34.70 -5.61 -0.31
CA ALA A 310 -35.77 -4.81 0.29
C ALA A 310 -36.48 -5.59 1.42
N PRO A 311 -36.80 -4.96 2.56
CA PRO A 311 -36.74 -3.52 2.83
C PRO A 311 -35.37 -2.96 3.27
N MET A 312 -34.26 -3.70 3.15
CA MET A 312 -32.93 -3.12 3.38
C MET A 312 -32.60 -2.02 2.37
N LYS A 313 -31.92 -0.98 2.84
CA LYS A 313 -31.46 0.12 2.01
C LYS A 313 -30.10 -0.16 1.39
N VAL A 314 -29.84 0.41 0.22
CA VAL A 314 -28.58 0.21 -0.50
C VAL A 314 -28.05 1.54 -1.01
N ILE A 315 -26.79 1.82 -0.74
CA ILE A 315 -26.05 2.91 -1.38
C ILE A 315 -25.13 2.29 -2.43
N PHE A 316 -25.36 2.61 -3.71
CA PHE A 316 -24.63 2.08 -4.84
C PHE A 316 -23.74 3.16 -5.46
N LYS A 317 -22.42 3.02 -5.33
CA LYS A 317 -21.47 3.93 -5.97
C LYS A 317 -21.37 3.61 -7.46
N SER A 318 -21.69 4.55 -8.33
CA SER A 318 -21.59 4.39 -9.79
C SER A 318 -21.37 5.71 -10.51
N GLU A 319 -20.48 5.69 -11.50
CA GLU A 319 -20.30 6.76 -12.49
C GLU A 319 -21.32 6.70 -13.64
N LEU A 320 -22.07 5.61 -13.76
CA LEU A 320 -23.10 5.41 -14.78
C LEU A 320 -24.49 5.83 -14.31
N ASP A 321 -25.30 6.29 -15.27
CA ASP A 321 -26.74 6.49 -15.13
C ASP A 321 -27.50 5.19 -15.39
N HIS A 322 -28.26 4.73 -14.39
CA HIS A 322 -29.02 3.48 -14.45
C HIS A 322 -30.51 3.74 -14.69
N LYS A 323 -31.11 3.05 -15.68
CA LYS A 323 -32.52 3.27 -16.03
C LYS A 323 -33.52 2.63 -15.05
N ASN A 324 -33.20 1.45 -14.53
CA ASN A 324 -34.11 0.61 -13.74
C ASN A 324 -33.56 0.36 -12.33
N VAL A 325 -33.41 1.43 -11.54
CA VAL A 325 -32.90 1.32 -10.14
C VAL A 325 -34.05 0.92 -9.20
N PRO A 326 -33.95 -0.19 -8.44
CA PRO A 326 -34.93 -0.54 -7.43
C PRO A 326 -35.10 0.54 -6.35
N LYS A 327 -36.31 0.71 -5.82
CA LYS A 327 -36.67 1.81 -4.89
C LYS A 327 -35.85 1.84 -3.59
N ASN A 328 -35.31 0.70 -3.17
CA ASN A 328 -34.47 0.58 -1.98
C ASN A 328 -33.00 0.90 -2.25
N ILE A 329 -32.63 1.40 -3.44
CA ILE A 329 -31.26 1.73 -3.83
C ILE A 329 -31.16 3.22 -4.16
N ILE A 330 -30.15 3.90 -3.62
CA ILE A 330 -29.73 5.22 -4.10
C ILE A 330 -28.39 5.09 -4.82
N VAL A 331 -28.24 5.79 -5.95
CA VAL A 331 -27.02 5.82 -6.74
C VAL A 331 -26.30 7.14 -6.53
N LYS A 332 -24.98 7.09 -6.31
CA LYS A 332 -24.12 8.27 -6.19
C LYS A 332 -22.77 8.03 -6.89
N SER A 333 -22.24 9.05 -7.56
CA SER A 333 -20.91 8.96 -8.19
C SER A 333 -19.76 9.11 -7.19
N TRP A 334 -19.99 9.77 -6.06
CA TRP A 334 -19.02 9.95 -4.99
C TRP A 334 -19.68 9.81 -3.61
N LEU A 335 -18.94 9.25 -2.65
CA LEU A 335 -19.44 8.91 -1.32
C LEU A 335 -18.41 9.23 -0.23
N PRO A 336 -18.84 9.76 0.94
CA PRO A 336 -18.03 9.75 2.17
C PRO A 336 -17.99 8.32 2.74
N GLN A 337 -17.18 7.47 2.13
CA GLN A 337 -17.21 6.01 2.34
C GLN A 337 -16.94 5.62 3.80
N ALA A 338 -15.90 6.19 4.42
CA ALA A 338 -15.56 5.93 5.81
C ALA A 338 -16.70 6.29 6.77
N GLU A 339 -17.32 7.45 6.57
CA GLU A 339 -18.45 7.92 7.40
C GLU A 339 -19.69 7.02 7.22
N ILE A 340 -19.97 6.54 6.01
CA ILE A 340 -21.06 5.58 5.76
C ILE A 340 -20.76 4.25 6.46
N LEU A 341 -19.51 3.77 6.38
CA LEU A 341 -19.06 2.56 7.08
C LEU A 341 -19.24 2.68 8.60
N GLY A 342 -19.09 3.88 9.15
CA GLY A 342 -19.34 4.17 10.55
C GLY A 342 -20.79 4.26 10.99
N HIS A 343 -21.76 4.20 10.07
CA HIS A 343 -23.17 4.30 10.41
C HIS A 343 -23.69 3.01 11.10
N PRO A 344 -24.42 3.10 12.24
CA PRO A 344 -24.85 1.92 13.00
C PRO A 344 -25.76 0.94 12.24
N ASN A 345 -26.51 1.45 11.26
CA ASN A 345 -27.39 0.64 10.42
C ASN A 345 -26.66 -0.09 9.29
N LEU A 346 -25.38 0.21 9.01
CA LEU A 346 -24.66 -0.49 7.95
C LEU A 346 -24.28 -1.92 8.37
N LYS A 347 -24.66 -2.89 7.53
CA LYS A 347 -24.50 -4.33 7.81
C LYS A 347 -23.44 -5.00 6.96
N VAL A 348 -23.36 -4.66 5.67
CA VAL A 348 -22.46 -5.30 4.71
C VAL A 348 -21.81 -4.24 3.82
N PHE A 349 -20.53 -4.42 3.57
CA PHE A 349 -19.80 -3.66 2.56
C PHE A 349 -19.47 -4.57 1.37
N ILE A 350 -20.00 -4.25 0.20
CA ILE A 350 -19.64 -4.91 -1.05
C ILE A 350 -18.55 -4.08 -1.71
N SER A 351 -17.37 -4.67 -1.87
CA SER A 351 -16.13 -3.94 -2.20
C SER A 351 -15.26 -4.73 -3.15
N HIS A 352 -14.40 -4.02 -3.88
CA HIS A 352 -13.31 -4.63 -4.62
C HIS A 352 -12.18 -5.18 -3.73
N GLY A 353 -12.14 -4.84 -2.44
CA GLY A 353 -11.12 -5.34 -1.50
C GLY A 353 -9.81 -4.54 -1.45
N GLY A 354 -9.73 -3.36 -2.06
CA GLY A 354 -8.56 -2.48 -1.93
C GLY A 354 -8.29 -2.07 -0.47
N LEU A 355 -7.02 -1.92 -0.10
CA LEU A 355 -6.61 -1.82 1.30
C LEU A 355 -7.28 -0.68 2.09
N GLY A 356 -7.48 0.49 1.48
CA GLY A 356 -8.15 1.63 2.12
C GLY A 356 -9.57 1.27 2.58
N GLY A 357 -10.42 0.81 1.65
CA GLY A 357 -11.79 0.40 1.97
C GLY A 357 -11.86 -0.79 2.93
N THR A 358 -10.93 -1.74 2.82
CA THR A 358 -10.82 -2.86 3.78
C THR A 358 -10.47 -2.36 5.18
N THR A 359 -9.56 -1.39 5.29
CA THR A 359 -9.16 -0.76 6.56
C THR A 359 -10.33 0.00 7.19
N GLU A 360 -11.06 0.80 6.40
CA GLU A 360 -12.27 1.51 6.84
C GLU A 360 -13.34 0.54 7.36
N ALA A 361 -13.60 -0.54 6.61
CA ALA A 361 -14.59 -1.54 6.99
C ALA A 361 -14.21 -2.26 8.29
N VAL A 362 -12.94 -2.65 8.45
CA VAL A 362 -12.45 -3.26 9.70
C VAL A 362 -12.52 -2.26 10.86
N TYR A 363 -12.13 -1.00 10.65
CA TYR A 363 -12.22 0.02 11.69
C TYR A 363 -13.65 0.19 12.21
N HIS A 364 -14.66 0.08 11.35
CA HIS A 364 -16.07 0.14 11.75
C HIS A 364 -16.71 -1.24 12.04
N GLY A 365 -15.94 -2.32 11.94
CA GLY A 365 -16.40 -3.69 12.21
C GLY A 365 -17.51 -4.13 11.25
N VAL A 366 -17.40 -3.79 9.97
CA VAL A 366 -18.34 -4.16 8.91
C VAL A 366 -17.74 -5.30 8.06
N PRO A 367 -18.44 -6.43 7.88
CA PRO A 367 -17.97 -7.53 7.04
C PRO A 367 -18.02 -7.18 5.55
N ILE A 368 -17.17 -7.86 4.76
CA ILE A 368 -16.92 -7.53 3.35
C ILE A 368 -17.34 -8.66 2.42
N LEU A 369 -18.20 -8.38 1.45
CA LEU A 369 -18.35 -9.23 0.26
C LEU A 369 -17.44 -8.66 -0.82
N GLY A 370 -16.36 -9.38 -1.11
CA GLY A 370 -15.25 -8.90 -1.92
C GLY A 370 -15.30 -9.38 -3.37
N ILE A 371 -15.11 -8.49 -4.34
CA ILE A 371 -15.00 -8.83 -5.76
C ILE A 371 -13.69 -8.25 -6.32
N PRO A 372 -12.57 -9.00 -6.30
CA PRO A 372 -11.27 -8.47 -6.69
C PRO A 372 -11.10 -8.38 -8.22
N PHE A 373 -10.38 -7.35 -8.66
CA PHE A 373 -10.06 -7.08 -10.06
C PHE A 373 -8.54 -7.03 -10.31
N PHE A 374 -7.78 -6.25 -9.52
CA PHE A 374 -6.34 -6.07 -9.73
C PHE A 374 -5.62 -5.57 -8.46
N GLY A 375 -4.30 -5.37 -8.56
CA GLY A 375 -3.54 -4.77 -7.47
C GLY A 375 -3.48 -5.67 -6.23
N ASP A 376 -3.59 -5.06 -5.06
CA ASP A 376 -3.55 -5.70 -3.73
C ASP A 376 -4.87 -6.42 -3.35
N GLN A 377 -5.93 -6.22 -4.12
CA GLN A 377 -7.31 -6.61 -3.78
C GLN A 377 -7.46 -8.09 -3.43
N LYS A 378 -6.87 -8.98 -4.24
CA LYS A 378 -6.99 -10.43 -4.05
C LYS A 378 -6.27 -10.88 -2.78
N MET A 379 -5.09 -10.35 -2.49
CA MET A 379 -4.37 -10.63 -1.24
C MET A 379 -5.20 -10.18 -0.04
N ASN A 380 -5.71 -8.94 -0.05
CA ASN A 380 -6.47 -8.40 1.08
C ASN A 380 -7.74 -9.21 1.37
N LEU A 381 -8.48 -9.61 0.33
CA LEU A 381 -9.69 -10.41 0.51
C LEU A 381 -9.40 -11.83 0.99
N GLN A 382 -8.30 -12.43 0.54
CA GLN A 382 -7.87 -13.73 1.04
C GLN A 382 -7.50 -13.68 2.53
N GLU A 383 -6.77 -12.64 2.96
CA GLU A 383 -6.46 -12.40 4.37
C GLU A 383 -7.75 -12.18 5.18
N ALA A 384 -8.70 -11.42 4.62
CA ALA A 384 -9.98 -11.14 5.24
C ALA A 384 -10.88 -12.37 5.39
N GLU A 385 -10.89 -13.24 4.40
CA GLU A 385 -11.62 -14.51 4.39
C GLU A 385 -11.00 -15.50 5.39
N THR A 386 -9.67 -15.61 5.41
CA THR A 386 -8.92 -16.40 6.41
C THR A 386 -9.23 -15.93 7.83
N ALA A 387 -9.31 -14.62 8.03
CA ALA A 387 -9.71 -14.00 9.29
C ALA A 387 -11.22 -14.09 9.59
N GLY A 388 -12.02 -14.61 8.66
CA GLY A 388 -13.43 -14.92 8.82
C GLY A 388 -14.38 -13.73 8.83
N TYR A 389 -13.97 -12.56 8.32
CA TYR A 389 -14.81 -11.36 8.25
C TYR A 389 -15.20 -10.94 6.82
N ALA A 390 -14.79 -11.73 5.82
CA ALA A 390 -15.14 -11.51 4.43
C ALA A 390 -15.49 -12.82 3.71
N ILE A 391 -16.16 -12.67 2.58
CA ILE A 391 -16.31 -13.69 1.53
C ILE A 391 -15.68 -13.12 0.26
N ALA A 392 -14.76 -13.86 -0.37
CA ALA A 392 -14.23 -13.48 -1.68
C ALA A 392 -15.07 -14.13 -2.80
N LEU A 393 -15.46 -13.33 -3.80
CA LEU A 393 -16.09 -13.76 -5.04
C LEU A 393 -15.22 -13.28 -6.22
N PRO A 394 -14.30 -14.13 -6.72
CA PRO A 394 -13.54 -13.80 -7.92
C PRO A 394 -14.47 -13.39 -9.07
N TYR A 395 -14.15 -12.29 -9.76
CA TYR A 395 -15.05 -11.75 -10.79
C TYR A 395 -15.33 -12.77 -11.92
N GLN A 396 -14.36 -13.62 -12.23
CA GLN A 396 -14.51 -14.69 -13.23
C GLN A 396 -15.53 -15.77 -12.83
N GLU A 397 -15.82 -15.89 -11.54
CA GLU A 397 -16.82 -16.81 -10.97
C GLU A 397 -18.17 -16.11 -10.73
N PHE A 398 -18.29 -14.82 -11.11
CA PHE A 398 -19.51 -14.08 -10.90
C PHE A 398 -20.68 -14.69 -11.69
N ASN A 399 -21.77 -14.93 -10.97
CA ASN A 399 -23.07 -15.31 -11.49
C ASN A 399 -24.10 -14.69 -10.54
N GLU A 400 -25.24 -14.23 -11.07
CA GLU A 400 -26.37 -13.69 -10.29
C GLU A 400 -26.70 -14.58 -9.07
N GLU A 401 -26.81 -15.90 -9.26
CA GLU A 401 -27.22 -16.81 -8.18
C GLU A 401 -26.11 -17.03 -7.13
N ILE A 402 -24.84 -17.04 -7.58
CA ILE A 402 -23.69 -17.12 -6.68
C ILE A 402 -23.61 -15.84 -5.85
N PHE A 403 -23.71 -14.68 -6.48
CA PHE A 403 -23.70 -13.37 -5.80
C PHE A 403 -24.85 -13.26 -4.80
N ARG A 404 -26.07 -13.65 -5.18
CA ARG A 404 -27.24 -13.73 -4.30
C ARG A 404 -26.98 -14.62 -3.08
N THR A 405 -26.44 -15.81 -3.30
CA THR A 405 -26.15 -16.77 -2.24
C THR A 405 -25.11 -16.23 -1.27
N LYS A 406 -23.99 -15.70 -1.78
CA LYS A 406 -22.92 -15.12 -0.95
C LYS A 406 -23.38 -13.87 -0.19
N LEU A 407 -24.21 -13.02 -0.80
CA LEU A 407 -24.78 -11.85 -0.13
C LEU A 407 -25.72 -12.26 1.01
N LYS A 408 -26.57 -13.27 0.81
CA LYS A 408 -27.42 -13.82 1.88
C LYS A 408 -26.57 -14.46 2.98
N GLU A 409 -25.52 -15.18 2.61
CA GLU A 409 -24.60 -15.83 3.55
C GLU A 409 -23.93 -14.82 4.48
N ILE A 410 -23.23 -13.82 3.91
CA ILE A 410 -22.49 -12.83 4.72
C ILE A 410 -23.39 -11.98 5.60
N ARG A 411 -24.64 -11.73 5.14
CA ARG A 411 -25.64 -10.97 5.88
C ARG A 411 -26.18 -11.76 7.07
N ASN A 412 -26.52 -13.03 6.87
CA ASN A 412 -27.28 -13.81 7.85
C ASN A 412 -26.37 -14.59 8.82
N ASN A 413 -25.13 -14.87 8.44
CA ASN A 413 -24.19 -15.60 9.30
C ASN A 413 -23.47 -14.63 10.26
N PRO A 414 -23.73 -14.70 11.59
CA PRO A 414 -23.17 -13.76 12.55
C PRO A 414 -21.63 -13.82 12.64
N LYS A 415 -21.02 -14.95 12.27
CA LYS A 415 -19.56 -15.15 12.23
C LYS A 415 -18.83 -13.97 11.58
N TYR A 416 -19.31 -13.49 10.43
CA TYR A 416 -18.64 -12.44 9.68
C TYR A 416 -18.66 -11.11 10.43
N LYS A 417 -19.81 -10.73 11.01
CA LYS A 417 -19.94 -9.49 11.78
C LYS A 417 -19.17 -9.56 13.10
N GLU A 418 -19.19 -10.70 13.78
CA GLU A 418 -18.44 -10.91 15.03
C GLU A 418 -16.94 -10.82 14.79
N ASN A 419 -16.42 -11.49 13.75
CA ASN A 419 -15.02 -11.39 13.39
C ASN A 419 -14.63 -9.98 12.93
N ALA A 420 -15.48 -9.28 12.17
CA ALA A 420 -15.24 -7.88 11.81
C ALA A 420 -15.13 -6.98 13.06
N LYS A 421 -16.04 -7.13 14.04
CA LYS A 421 -15.99 -6.40 15.32
C LYS A 421 -14.76 -6.74 16.14
N LYS A 422 -14.35 -8.02 16.19
CA LYS A 422 -13.12 -8.44 16.85
C LYS A 422 -11.90 -7.75 16.23
N ARG A 423 -11.84 -7.70 14.89
CA ARG A 423 -10.76 -7.03 14.16
C ARG A 423 -10.78 -5.51 14.38
N SER A 424 -11.95 -4.89 14.46
CA SER A 424 -12.12 -3.48 14.86
C SER A 424 -11.53 -3.21 16.25
N ALA A 425 -11.83 -4.05 17.23
CA ALA A 425 -11.30 -3.92 18.58
C ALA A 425 -9.77 -4.04 18.62
N LEU A 426 -9.19 -4.97 17.86
CA LEU A 426 -7.74 -5.10 17.72
C LEU A 426 -7.11 -3.88 17.06
N MET A 427 -7.74 -3.34 16.01
CA MET A 427 -7.25 -2.15 15.31
C MET A 427 -7.29 -0.89 16.19
N LYS A 428 -8.31 -0.75 17.03
CA LYS A 428 -8.45 0.39 17.95
C LYS A 428 -7.64 0.22 19.24
N GLY A 429 -7.32 -1.02 19.61
CA GLY A 429 -6.55 -1.38 20.80
C GLY A 429 -5.05 -1.14 20.63
N GLN A 430 -4.65 0.11 20.36
CA GLN A 430 -3.25 0.51 20.22
C GLN A 430 -2.87 1.55 21.28
N PRO A 431 -1.62 1.54 21.77
CA PRO A 431 -1.17 2.50 22.80
C PRO A 431 -1.09 3.94 22.28
N VAL A 432 -0.86 4.12 20.98
CA VAL A 432 -0.72 5.42 20.32
C VAL A 432 -1.64 5.44 19.10
N LYS A 433 -2.31 6.56 18.85
CA LYS A 433 -3.15 6.70 17.65
C LYS A 433 -2.26 6.67 16.40
N PRO A 434 -2.71 6.08 15.27
CA PRO A 434 -1.87 5.94 14.09
C PRO A 434 -1.33 7.25 13.51
N MET A 435 -2.11 8.35 13.51
CA MET A 435 -1.61 9.66 13.07
C MET A 435 -0.54 10.21 14.01
N ASP A 436 -0.76 10.13 15.32
CA ASP A 436 0.20 10.62 16.31
C ASP A 436 1.52 9.86 16.20
N ASN A 437 1.45 8.55 15.96
CA ASN A 437 2.62 7.71 15.68
C ASN A 437 3.33 8.14 14.38
N ALA A 438 2.57 8.39 13.30
CA ALA A 438 3.13 8.87 12.04
C ALA A 438 3.87 10.20 12.21
N VAL A 439 3.24 11.19 12.84
CA VAL A 439 3.85 12.51 13.04
C VAL A 439 5.05 12.42 13.99
N PHE A 440 4.97 11.64 15.06
CA PHE A 440 6.10 11.43 15.97
C PHE A 440 7.34 10.95 15.21
N TRP A 441 7.21 9.93 14.36
CA TRP A 441 8.37 9.42 13.61
C TRP A 441 8.86 10.39 12.55
N ILE A 442 7.98 11.16 11.91
CA ILE A 442 8.37 12.24 10.99
C ILE A 442 9.17 13.31 11.74
N GLU A 443 8.66 13.81 12.87
CA GLU A 443 9.34 14.76 13.74
C GLU A 443 10.69 14.21 14.23
N HIS A 444 10.76 12.91 14.54
CA HIS A 444 11.98 12.24 14.96
C HIS A 444 13.05 12.29 13.85
N ILE A 445 12.71 11.93 12.62
CA ILE A 445 13.65 12.00 11.48
C ILE A 445 14.11 13.43 11.23
N ILE A 446 13.20 14.41 11.25
CA ILE A 446 13.54 15.83 11.08
C ILE A 446 14.47 16.30 12.20
N LYS A 447 14.20 15.92 13.45
CA LYS A 447 14.96 16.35 14.62
C LYS A 447 16.42 15.90 14.54
N PHE A 448 16.66 14.66 14.11
CA PHE A 448 17.99 14.06 14.04
C PHE A 448 18.64 14.16 12.66
N GLY A 449 17.98 14.81 11.70
CA GLY A 449 18.52 15.04 10.35
C GLY A 449 18.62 13.77 9.49
N GLY A 450 17.90 12.70 9.82
CA GLY A 450 18.00 11.41 9.16
C GLY A 450 17.59 10.23 10.04
N GLY A 451 17.75 9.02 9.49
CA GLY A 451 17.36 7.75 10.11
C GLY A 451 18.53 6.80 10.40
N ASP A 452 19.76 7.30 10.46
CA ASP A 452 20.98 6.47 10.56
C ASP A 452 20.97 5.53 11.78
N HIS A 453 20.42 5.98 12.91
CA HIS A 453 20.28 5.16 14.13
C HIS A 453 19.21 4.07 14.04
N LEU A 454 18.36 4.09 13.00
CA LEU A 454 17.37 3.04 12.71
C LEU A 454 17.82 2.11 11.58
N ARG A 455 18.90 2.47 10.89
CA ARG A 455 19.44 1.72 9.74
C ARG A 455 19.94 0.36 10.20
N ASN A 456 19.64 -0.68 9.41
CA ASN A 456 20.24 -2.00 9.60
C ASN A 456 21.34 -2.25 8.56
N ALA A 457 22.31 -3.10 8.91
CA ALA A 457 23.47 -3.41 8.07
C ALA A 457 23.09 -4.10 6.73
N GLY A 458 21.90 -4.68 6.63
CA GLY A 458 21.40 -5.30 5.40
C GLY A 458 21.27 -4.31 4.24
N MET A 459 21.09 -3.02 4.53
CA MET A 459 20.98 -1.97 3.51
C MET A 459 22.30 -1.71 2.75
N ASP A 460 23.43 -2.17 3.28
CA ASP A 460 24.74 -2.06 2.63
C ASP A 460 25.11 -3.28 1.78
N LEU A 461 24.44 -4.42 2.03
CA LEU A 461 24.68 -5.69 1.33
C LEU A 461 24.21 -5.66 -0.12
N THR A 462 24.82 -6.49 -0.95
CA THR A 462 24.26 -6.83 -2.26
C THR A 462 23.08 -7.79 -2.09
N TRP A 463 22.22 -7.90 -3.11
CA TRP A 463 21.06 -8.79 -3.05
C TRP A 463 21.45 -10.25 -2.74
N TYR A 464 22.54 -10.76 -3.32
CA TYR A 464 22.96 -12.14 -3.11
C TYR A 464 23.54 -12.37 -1.71
N GLN A 465 24.14 -11.35 -1.08
CA GLN A 465 24.56 -11.40 0.32
C GLN A 465 23.36 -11.32 1.26
N LEU A 466 22.41 -10.42 1.00
CA LEU A 466 21.20 -10.25 1.80
C LEU A 466 20.36 -11.54 1.86
N TYR A 467 20.28 -12.26 0.74
CA TYR A 467 19.57 -13.54 0.64
C TYR A 467 20.47 -14.78 0.84
N MET A 468 21.71 -14.60 1.29
CA MET A 468 22.68 -15.68 1.59
C MET A 468 22.95 -16.63 0.41
N VAL A 469 22.77 -16.18 -0.82
CA VAL A 469 22.94 -16.99 -2.03
C VAL A 469 24.40 -17.44 -2.17
N ASP A 470 25.35 -16.57 -1.86
CA ASP A 470 26.78 -16.88 -1.80
C ASP A 470 27.10 -18.01 -0.80
N ILE A 471 26.46 -17.98 0.38
CA ILE A 471 26.59 -19.02 1.41
C ILE A 471 25.96 -20.34 0.95
N TYR A 472 24.77 -20.32 0.35
CA TYR A 472 24.12 -21.53 -0.17
C TYR A 472 24.91 -22.16 -1.32
N VAL A 473 25.50 -21.35 -2.21
CA VAL A 473 26.38 -21.83 -3.27
C VAL A 473 27.62 -22.48 -2.68
N PHE A 474 28.26 -21.87 -1.67
CA PHE A 474 29.41 -22.45 -0.98
C PHE A 474 29.09 -23.83 -0.38
N TYR A 475 27.99 -23.97 0.37
CA TYR A 475 27.60 -25.27 0.94
C TYR A 475 27.24 -26.31 -0.13
N THR A 476 26.61 -25.89 -1.22
CA THR A 476 26.28 -26.80 -2.33
C THR A 476 27.54 -27.35 -2.98
N VAL A 477 28.52 -26.48 -3.26
CA VAL A 477 29.83 -26.90 -3.81
C VAL A 477 30.55 -27.85 -2.84
N LEU A 478 30.56 -27.54 -1.55
CA LEU A 478 31.17 -28.39 -0.52
C LEU A 478 30.51 -29.78 -0.47
N LEU A 479 29.17 -29.85 -0.51
CA LEU A 479 28.43 -31.11 -0.54
C LEU A 479 28.75 -31.92 -1.81
N CYS A 480 28.79 -31.26 -2.97
CA CYS A 480 29.17 -31.92 -4.22
C CYS A 480 30.59 -32.51 -4.14
N LEU A 481 31.56 -31.78 -3.59
CA LEU A 481 32.93 -32.27 -3.39
C LEU A 481 32.98 -33.47 -2.44
N MET A 482 32.23 -33.44 -1.33
CA MET A 482 32.13 -34.58 -0.40
C MET A 482 31.51 -35.82 -1.06
N CYS A 483 30.47 -35.65 -1.88
CA CYS A 483 29.85 -36.74 -2.64
C CYS A 483 30.81 -37.33 -3.67
N ILE A 484 31.55 -36.48 -4.40
CA ILE A 484 32.56 -36.90 -5.37
C ILE A 484 33.69 -37.67 -4.67
N LEU A 485 34.21 -37.16 -3.56
CA LEU A 485 35.25 -37.83 -2.76
C LEU A 485 34.75 -39.20 -2.25
N SER A 486 33.54 -39.24 -1.70
CA SER A 486 32.91 -40.48 -1.20
C SER A 486 32.74 -41.51 -2.32
N TYR A 487 32.32 -41.10 -3.51
CA TYR A 487 32.23 -41.95 -4.69
C TYR A 487 33.60 -42.55 -5.07
N TYR A 488 34.66 -41.74 -5.12
CA TYR A 488 36.00 -42.21 -5.43
C TYR A 488 36.59 -43.12 -4.35
N MET A 489 36.35 -42.82 -3.07
CA MET A 489 36.75 -43.66 -1.94
C MET A 489 36.05 -45.02 -1.97
N LEU A 490 34.75 -45.06 -2.27
CA LEU A 490 34.00 -46.30 -2.44
C LEU A 490 34.54 -47.11 -3.63
N LYS A 491 34.76 -46.45 -4.77
CA LYS A 491 35.35 -47.08 -5.96
C LYS A 491 36.74 -47.66 -5.68
N PHE A 492 37.57 -46.94 -4.94
CA PHE A 492 38.90 -47.40 -4.51
C PHE A 492 38.79 -48.62 -3.57
N SER A 493 37.93 -48.54 -2.56
CA SER A 493 37.69 -49.63 -1.61
C SER A 493 37.19 -50.90 -2.31
N LEU A 494 36.24 -50.77 -3.25
CA LEU A 494 35.75 -51.89 -4.07
C LEU A 494 36.85 -52.48 -4.96
N LYS A 495 37.73 -51.65 -5.53
CA LYS A 495 38.90 -52.14 -6.28
C LYS A 495 39.86 -52.92 -5.37
N LEU A 496 40.09 -52.44 -4.16
CA LEU A 496 40.95 -53.10 -3.17
C LEU A 496 40.37 -54.46 -2.76
N VAL A 497 39.07 -54.51 -2.42
CA VAL A 497 38.36 -55.76 -2.09
C VAL A 497 38.44 -56.77 -3.24
N LYS A 498 38.19 -56.33 -4.50
CA LYS A 498 38.34 -57.20 -5.68
C LYS A 498 39.76 -57.75 -5.82
N ARG A 499 40.79 -56.94 -5.55
CA ARG A 499 42.19 -57.36 -5.60
C ARG A 499 42.52 -58.38 -4.49
N VAL A 500 42.04 -58.15 -3.27
CA VAL A 500 42.21 -59.09 -2.15
C VAL A 500 41.54 -60.44 -2.44
N ILE A 501 40.31 -60.43 -2.94
CA ILE A 501 39.60 -61.66 -3.34
C ILE A 501 40.35 -62.43 -4.43
N LEU A 502 40.94 -61.73 -5.42
CA LEU A 502 41.75 -62.36 -6.47
C LEU A 502 43.04 -62.99 -5.91
N VAL A 503 43.67 -62.37 -4.91
CA VAL A 503 44.86 -62.92 -4.24
C VAL A 503 44.50 -64.15 -3.40
N LEU A 504 43.38 -64.13 -2.66
CA LEU A 504 42.92 -65.26 -1.84
C LEU A 504 42.44 -66.48 -2.65
N LYS A 505 42.17 -66.31 -3.95
CA LYS A 505 41.76 -67.40 -4.86
C LYS A 505 42.94 -68.08 -5.58
N LYS A 506 44.15 -67.53 -5.48
CA LYS A 506 45.39 -68.14 -5.94
C LYS A 506 46.05 -68.85 -4.76
#